data_AF-A0A7X9L6N3-F1
#
_entry.id   AF-A0A7X9L6N3-F1
#
_cell.length_a   1.000
_cell.length_b   1.000
_cell.length_c   1.000
_cell.angle_alpha   90.00
_cell.angle_beta   90.00
_cell.angle_gamma   90.00
#
_symmetry.space_group_name_H-M   'P 1'
#
loop_
_entity.id
_entity.type
_entity.pdbx_description
1 polymer ?
#
loop_
_entity_poly.entity_id
_entity_poly.type
_entity_poly.pdbx_seq_one_letter_code
_entity_poly.pdbx_strand_id
1 'polypeptide(L)'
;MRWGAFAVRVADDGVRFDLLHGDGPWARFDLIGLRPTGRFTDDADEVEHGFALGDAGCAVRHAVGEAWTVRWALRASDPVDVTVPPRLRVRAASGCVAWAWAAGAEGLIAVAPAGRAAPVVALRLTQGWLQDAGDGFALAPTDLGLTPGRRWIGTLRADLYPTMDALGARLPAWLAPLELTAGQPWEFRDPDHALVVEPTATTRAEGDAVQVIGEAGRAGVMLHSPRGLTALTVSFAPMLDTLLAAGASRVLRGGEPVTPAGAFVVAEALGRALISEPSAAERLLDDRDWSHDADLLAIATGVARGQRSGNSRMVRAALRRLQLVHPQPGYGRVVMAAWLASLALGEDARDDALALLTRLSASEWVALELNVLNLRSQEVSGGSFAGLINALGGELPGEPVGLDAVRQAQLVGLLQLCPEEWPMAQAAAACATKNSRRLLASVAASGFDDADDLAVLAWLALGQSLV
;
A
#
# COMPACT_ATOMS: atom_id res chain seq x y z
N MET A 1 29.02 -4.62 -9.85
CA MET A 1 28.90 -6.06 -9.54
C MET A 1 27.66 -6.62 -10.23
N ARG A 2 27.70 -7.82 -10.84
CA ARG A 2 26.58 -8.41 -11.64
C ARG A 2 26.14 -9.76 -11.10
N TRP A 3 24.83 -10.02 -11.14
CA TRP A 3 24.21 -11.29 -10.76
C TRP A 3 23.00 -11.58 -11.64
N GLY A 4 23.12 -12.60 -12.50
CA GLY A 4 22.12 -12.89 -13.54
C GLY A 4 21.92 -11.71 -14.48
N ALA A 5 20.66 -11.33 -14.70
CA ALA A 5 20.27 -10.15 -15.49
C ALA A 5 20.36 -8.83 -14.70
N PHE A 6 20.72 -8.89 -13.41
CA PHE A 6 20.77 -7.74 -12.53
C PHE A 6 22.20 -7.27 -12.29
N ALA A 7 22.34 -5.98 -12.02
CA ALA A 7 23.59 -5.38 -11.61
C ALA A 7 23.36 -4.40 -10.45
N VAL A 8 24.34 -4.32 -9.57
CA VAL A 8 24.39 -3.32 -8.50
C VAL A 8 25.56 -2.39 -8.80
N ARG A 9 25.24 -1.10 -8.83
CA ARG A 9 26.22 -0.02 -8.96
C ARG A 9 26.21 0.79 -7.66
N VAL A 10 27.31 0.73 -6.93
CA VAL A 10 27.51 1.53 -5.71
C VAL A 10 28.23 2.81 -6.14
N ALA A 11 27.76 3.96 -5.65
CA ALA A 11 28.42 5.24 -5.88
C ALA A 11 29.77 5.29 -5.17
N ASP A 12 30.66 6.19 -5.62
CA ASP A 12 32.03 6.30 -5.09
C ASP A 12 32.09 6.65 -3.60
N ASP A 13 31.05 7.31 -3.08
CA ASP A 13 30.90 7.67 -1.67
C ASP A 13 30.22 6.58 -0.83
N GLY A 14 29.73 5.50 -1.47
CA GLY A 14 29.00 4.41 -0.85
C GLY A 14 27.59 4.77 -0.34
N VAL A 15 27.17 6.03 -0.41
CA VAL A 15 25.88 6.50 0.15
C VAL A 15 24.73 6.04 -0.72
N ARG A 16 24.93 6.03 -2.04
CA ARG A 16 23.92 5.59 -3.00
C ARG A 16 24.32 4.29 -3.65
N PHE A 17 23.34 3.44 -3.89
CA PHE A 17 23.49 2.32 -4.80
C PHE A 17 22.23 2.10 -5.65
N ASP A 18 22.44 1.81 -6.93
CA ASP A 18 21.38 1.56 -7.90
C ASP A 18 21.34 0.08 -8.26
N LEU A 19 20.14 -0.49 -8.21
CA LEU A 19 19.81 -1.81 -8.76
C LEU A 19 19.34 -1.63 -10.20
N LEU A 20 19.96 -2.37 -11.11
CA LEU A 20 19.73 -2.31 -12.55
C LEU A 20 19.28 -3.67 -13.07
N HIS A 21 18.40 -3.66 -14.08
CA HIS A 21 18.05 -4.86 -14.86
C HIS A 21 18.47 -4.62 -16.31
N GLY A 22 19.50 -5.33 -16.78
CA GLY A 22 20.27 -4.91 -17.95
C GLY A 22 20.89 -3.53 -17.70
N ASP A 23 20.61 -2.58 -18.59
CA ASP A 23 21.06 -1.17 -18.46
C ASP A 23 19.98 -0.24 -17.88
N GLY A 24 18.77 -0.76 -17.64
CA GLY A 24 17.64 0.02 -17.14
C GLY A 24 17.63 0.12 -15.61
N PRO A 25 17.22 1.27 -15.02
CA PRO A 25 17.07 1.40 -13.58
C PRO A 25 15.91 0.55 -13.07
N TRP A 26 16.12 -0.15 -11.95
CA TRP A 26 15.10 -0.96 -11.27
C TRP A 26 14.70 -0.31 -9.94
N ALA A 27 15.68 0.02 -9.11
CA ALA A 27 15.49 0.80 -7.90
C ALA A 27 16.77 1.55 -7.52
N ARG A 28 16.59 2.65 -6.80
CA ARG A 28 17.65 3.38 -6.12
C ARG A 28 17.53 3.21 -4.62
N PHE A 29 18.67 3.07 -3.99
CA PHE A 29 18.81 3.02 -2.55
C PHE A 29 19.74 4.13 -2.09
N ASP A 30 19.35 4.86 -1.04
CA ASP A 30 20.15 5.92 -0.44
C ASP A 30 20.30 5.62 1.08
N LEU A 31 21.54 5.58 1.57
CA LEU A 31 21.84 5.51 3.01
C LEU A 31 21.76 6.91 3.63
N ILE A 32 21.06 7.04 4.74
CA ILE A 32 20.78 8.33 5.39
C ILE A 32 21.33 8.31 6.80
N GLY A 33 21.87 9.45 7.23
CA GLY A 33 22.48 9.61 8.55
C GLY A 33 23.94 9.15 8.62
N LEU A 34 24.50 8.70 7.51
CA LEU A 34 25.89 8.26 7.40
C LEU A 34 26.75 9.31 6.68
N ARG A 35 27.95 9.56 7.20
CA ARG A 35 28.97 10.39 6.54
C ARG A 35 30.11 9.52 6.01
N PRO A 36 30.42 9.53 4.71
CA PRO A 36 31.49 8.71 4.15
C PRO A 36 32.85 9.01 4.80
N THR A 37 33.60 7.97 5.13
CA THR A 37 34.97 8.08 5.66
C THR A 37 36.01 7.45 4.75
N GLY A 38 35.60 6.57 3.84
CA GLY A 38 36.48 6.02 2.81
C GLY A 38 35.94 4.73 2.19
N ARG A 39 36.65 4.25 1.17
CA ARG A 39 36.41 2.98 0.51
C ARG A 39 37.55 2.02 0.87
N PHE A 40 37.21 0.84 1.38
CA PHE A 40 38.18 -0.13 1.89
C PHE A 40 38.44 -1.28 0.92
N THR A 41 37.39 -1.75 0.23
CA THR A 41 37.46 -2.85 -0.75
C THR A 41 36.79 -2.41 -2.05
N ASP A 42 37.41 -2.75 -3.18
CA ASP A 42 36.89 -2.51 -4.53
C ASP A 42 37.31 -3.65 -5.47
N ASP A 43 36.62 -4.76 -5.33
CA ASP A 43 36.77 -5.94 -6.18
C ASP A 43 35.57 -6.06 -7.15
N ALA A 44 35.68 -6.95 -8.14
CA ALA A 44 34.66 -7.09 -9.18
C ALA A 44 33.28 -7.52 -8.64
N ASP A 45 33.28 -8.25 -7.53
CA ASP A 45 32.15 -8.87 -6.86
C ASP A 45 31.91 -8.34 -5.43
N GLU A 46 32.79 -7.47 -4.92
CA GLU A 46 32.70 -6.96 -3.56
C GLU A 46 33.12 -5.48 -3.46
N VAL A 47 32.35 -4.69 -2.73
CA VAL A 47 32.69 -3.30 -2.40
C VAL A 47 32.37 -3.02 -0.94
N GLU A 48 33.32 -2.45 -0.20
CA GLU A 48 33.14 -2.07 1.21
C GLU A 48 33.47 -0.60 1.43
N HIS A 49 32.56 0.12 2.09
CA HIS A 49 32.69 1.52 2.47
C HIS A 49 32.61 1.71 3.98
N GLY A 50 33.39 2.67 4.47
CA GLY A 50 33.34 3.18 5.83
C GLY A 50 32.51 4.45 5.92
N PHE A 51 31.82 4.59 7.05
CA PHE A 51 31.05 5.76 7.41
C PHE A 51 31.20 6.10 8.89
N ALA A 52 30.98 7.37 9.20
CA ALA A 52 30.75 7.86 10.56
C ALA A 52 29.25 8.04 10.81
N LEU A 53 28.82 7.71 12.03
CA LEU A 53 27.48 7.88 12.57
C LEU A 53 27.62 8.50 13.98
N GLY A 54 27.69 9.83 14.05
CA GLY A 54 28.10 10.49 15.30
C GLY A 54 29.48 9.99 15.75
N ASP A 55 29.56 9.50 16.99
CA ASP A 55 30.77 8.92 17.58
C ASP A 55 30.94 7.41 17.29
N ALA A 56 30.00 6.81 16.56
CA ALA A 56 30.08 5.43 16.09
C ALA A 56 30.65 5.35 14.65
N GLY A 57 31.31 4.24 14.35
CA GLY A 57 31.68 3.86 12.99
C GLY A 57 30.68 2.87 12.40
N CYS A 58 30.42 2.99 11.10
CA CYS A 58 29.63 2.05 10.32
C CYS A 58 30.46 1.55 9.14
N ALA A 59 30.42 0.25 8.86
CA ALA A 59 30.94 -0.32 7.61
C ALA A 59 29.77 -0.92 6.83
N VAL A 60 29.66 -0.61 5.54
CA VAL A 60 28.67 -1.21 4.65
C VAL A 60 29.39 -1.95 3.52
N ARG A 61 29.11 -3.24 3.42
CA ARG A 61 29.68 -4.14 2.42
C ARG A 61 28.59 -4.65 1.50
N HIS A 62 28.84 -4.52 0.21
CA HIS A 62 28.07 -5.14 -0.86
C HIS A 62 28.89 -6.31 -1.38
N ALA A 63 28.28 -7.50 -1.45
CA ALA A 63 28.91 -8.66 -2.09
C ALA A 63 27.91 -9.34 -3.02
N VAL A 64 28.40 -9.80 -4.18
CA VAL A 64 27.59 -10.43 -5.21
C VAL A 64 28.19 -11.78 -5.58
N GLY A 65 27.43 -12.85 -5.32
CA GLY A 65 27.73 -14.20 -5.77
C GLY A 65 26.49 -14.84 -6.38
N GLU A 66 25.97 -15.89 -5.75
CA GLU A 66 24.66 -16.47 -6.09
C GLU A 66 23.48 -15.56 -5.74
N ALA A 67 23.71 -14.52 -4.95
CA ALA A 67 22.78 -13.49 -4.56
C ALA A 67 23.55 -12.20 -4.31
N TRP A 68 22.84 -11.07 -4.31
CA TRP A 68 23.39 -9.83 -3.81
C TRP A 68 23.14 -9.72 -2.31
N THR A 69 24.18 -9.38 -1.54
CA THR A 69 24.08 -9.13 -0.11
C THR A 69 24.53 -7.71 0.22
N VAL A 70 23.79 -7.07 1.14
CA VAL A 70 24.16 -5.79 1.75
C VAL A 70 24.30 -6.04 3.25
N ARG A 71 25.50 -5.90 3.77
CA ARG A 71 25.81 -6.08 5.19
C ARG A 71 26.26 -4.76 5.77
N TRP A 72 25.68 -4.37 6.91
CA TRP A 72 26.15 -3.23 7.69
C TRP A 72 26.63 -3.67 9.06
N ALA A 73 27.64 -2.99 9.58
CA ALA A 73 28.18 -3.22 10.92
C ALA A 73 28.41 -1.88 11.63
N LEU A 74 27.68 -1.65 12.73
CA LEU A 74 27.91 -0.51 13.63
C LEU A 74 28.84 -0.94 14.76
N ARG A 75 29.80 -0.08 15.07
CA ARG A 75 30.77 -0.28 16.16
C ARG A 75 31.13 1.06 16.78
N ALA A 76 31.54 1.04 18.03
CA ALA A 76 32.02 2.24 18.71
C ALA A 76 33.33 1.95 19.45
N SER A 77 34.23 2.92 19.45
CA SER A 77 35.52 2.83 20.19
C SER A 77 35.34 3.19 21.67
N ASP A 78 34.34 4.02 21.97
CA ASP A 78 33.88 4.40 23.29
C ASP A 78 32.38 4.07 23.43
N PRO A 79 31.83 3.92 24.65
CA PRO A 79 30.40 3.70 24.84
C PRO A 79 29.56 4.82 24.21
N VAL A 80 28.59 4.47 23.37
CA VAL A 80 27.68 5.43 22.72
C VAL A 80 26.28 4.85 22.58
N ASP A 81 25.27 5.68 22.78
CA ASP A 81 23.88 5.36 22.51
C ASP A 81 23.49 5.90 21.13
N VAL A 82 23.06 5.02 20.23
CA VAL A 82 22.63 5.39 18.88
C VAL A 82 21.18 5.89 18.94
N THR A 83 21.00 7.20 19.10
CA THR A 83 19.68 7.83 19.17
C THR A 83 19.01 8.02 17.80
N VAL A 84 19.82 8.18 16.75
CA VAL A 84 19.36 8.30 15.36
C VAL A 84 20.05 7.23 14.54
N PRO A 85 19.42 6.07 14.33
CA PRO A 85 20.01 4.98 13.56
C PRO A 85 20.14 5.37 12.08
N PRO A 86 21.08 4.75 11.34
CA PRO A 86 21.16 4.96 9.92
C PRO A 86 19.92 4.37 9.24
N ARG A 87 19.46 5.02 8.17
CA ARG A 87 18.26 4.61 7.43
C ARG A 87 18.59 4.23 6.00
N LEU A 88 17.87 3.26 5.47
CA LEU A 88 17.87 2.87 4.07
C LEU A 88 16.61 3.40 3.39
N ARG A 89 16.74 4.37 2.50
CA ARG A 89 15.63 4.84 1.66
C ARG A 89 15.63 4.10 0.34
N VAL A 90 14.44 3.70 -0.09
CA VAL A 90 14.22 2.97 -1.35
C VAL A 90 13.33 3.78 -2.26
N ARG A 91 13.70 3.87 -3.54
CA ARG A 91 12.91 4.51 -4.59
C ARG A 91 12.85 3.58 -5.80
N ALA A 92 11.65 3.09 -6.12
CA ALA A 92 11.44 2.33 -7.34
C ALA A 92 11.62 3.22 -8.57
N ALA A 93 12.14 2.64 -9.67
CA ALA A 93 12.19 3.34 -10.96
C ALA A 93 10.78 3.50 -11.58
N SER A 94 10.65 4.33 -12.63
CA SER A 94 9.34 4.71 -13.22
C SER A 94 8.51 3.56 -13.82
N GLY A 95 9.08 2.37 -14.01
CA GLY A 95 8.37 1.15 -14.43
C GLY A 95 8.36 0.05 -13.36
N CYS A 96 8.70 0.40 -12.11
CA CYS A 96 8.80 -0.51 -10.99
C CYS A 96 7.97 0.00 -9.82
N VAL A 97 7.64 -0.92 -8.93
CA VAL A 97 6.94 -0.69 -7.67
C VAL A 97 7.73 -1.34 -6.55
N ALA A 98 7.61 -0.78 -5.35
CA ALA A 98 8.29 -1.30 -4.18
C ALA A 98 7.27 -1.55 -3.05
N TRP A 99 7.50 -2.62 -2.32
CA TRP A 99 6.71 -3.05 -1.17
C TRP A 99 7.66 -3.41 -0.02
N ALA A 100 7.31 -3.05 1.21
CA ALA A 100 8.16 -3.32 2.36
C ALA A 100 7.37 -3.85 3.54
N TRP A 101 7.94 -4.85 4.20
CA TRP A 101 7.56 -5.28 5.54
C TRP A 101 8.77 -5.06 6.43
N ALA A 102 8.70 -4.08 7.32
CA ALA A 102 9.80 -3.68 8.19
C ALA A 102 9.38 -3.86 9.65
N ALA A 103 9.45 -5.12 10.11
CA ALA A 103 8.88 -5.56 11.38
C ALA A 103 9.94 -5.76 12.47
N GLY A 104 11.08 -5.08 12.41
CA GLY A 104 12.18 -5.23 13.38
C GLY A 104 13.12 -6.37 12.98
N ALA A 105 13.12 -7.48 13.73
CA ALA A 105 14.01 -8.63 13.49
C ALA A 105 13.64 -9.45 12.24
N GLU A 106 12.41 -9.31 11.74
CA GLU A 106 11.98 -9.79 10.44
C GLU A 106 11.76 -8.60 9.50
N GLY A 107 12.15 -8.75 8.24
CA GLY A 107 11.87 -7.72 7.25
C GLY A 107 12.19 -8.13 5.83
N LEU A 108 11.50 -7.48 4.89
CA LEU A 108 11.75 -7.61 3.47
C LEU A 108 11.44 -6.31 2.74
N ILE A 109 12.16 -6.08 1.64
CA ILE A 109 11.84 -5.06 0.65
C ILE A 109 11.77 -5.76 -0.71
N ALA A 110 10.60 -5.74 -1.35
CA ALA A 110 10.40 -6.27 -2.68
C ALA A 110 10.37 -5.13 -3.71
N VAL A 111 11.10 -5.29 -4.81
CA VAL A 111 11.03 -4.40 -5.97
C VAL A 111 10.66 -5.22 -7.19
N ALA A 112 9.56 -4.85 -7.83
CA ALA A 112 8.93 -5.61 -8.89
C ALA A 112 8.50 -4.68 -10.04
N PRO A 113 8.30 -5.19 -11.25
CA PRO A 113 7.84 -4.37 -12.36
C PRO A 113 6.36 -4.02 -12.19
N ALA A 114 5.99 -2.81 -12.63
CA ALA A 114 4.63 -2.31 -12.61
C ALA A 114 3.76 -2.87 -13.75
N GLY A 115 4.34 -3.38 -14.85
CA GLY A 115 3.56 -3.84 -16.01
C GLY A 115 3.48 -5.35 -16.21
N ARG A 116 4.04 -6.16 -15.30
CA ARG A 116 4.13 -7.63 -15.44
C ARG A 116 4.36 -8.31 -14.10
N ALA A 117 4.24 -9.64 -14.04
CA ALA A 117 4.39 -10.42 -12.81
C ALA A 117 5.85 -10.50 -12.29
N ALA A 118 6.82 -10.59 -13.20
CA ALA A 118 8.17 -11.06 -12.92
C ALA A 118 9.25 -10.23 -13.65
N PRO A 119 10.51 -10.31 -13.22
CA PRO A 119 11.00 -10.91 -11.96
C PRO A 119 10.75 -9.98 -10.76
N VAL A 120 10.59 -10.56 -9.56
CA VAL A 120 10.54 -9.83 -8.29
C VAL A 120 11.91 -9.95 -7.61
N VAL A 121 12.53 -8.82 -7.26
CA VAL A 121 13.77 -8.79 -6.47
C VAL A 121 13.39 -8.56 -5.02
N ALA A 122 13.68 -9.50 -4.12
CA ALA A 122 13.35 -9.37 -2.71
C ALA A 122 14.60 -9.33 -1.83
N LEU A 123 14.82 -8.20 -1.16
CA LEU A 123 15.86 -8.00 -0.16
C LEU A 123 15.31 -8.44 1.20
N ARG A 124 15.64 -9.65 1.64
CA ARG A 124 15.20 -10.22 2.91
C ARG A 124 16.23 -9.99 4.00
N LEU A 125 15.75 -9.61 5.19
CA LEU A 125 16.57 -9.50 6.39
C LEU A 125 16.93 -10.89 6.92
N THR A 126 18.21 -11.26 6.80
CA THR A 126 18.71 -12.53 7.34
C THR A 126 19.21 -12.36 8.78
N GLN A 127 19.69 -11.17 9.11
CA GLN A 127 20.16 -10.78 10.43
C GLN A 127 19.98 -9.27 10.61
N GLY A 128 19.69 -8.81 11.82
CA GLY A 128 19.73 -7.38 12.17
C GLY A 128 18.35 -6.80 12.45
N TRP A 129 18.13 -5.57 12.00
CA TRP A 129 16.92 -4.80 12.25
C TRP A 129 16.48 -4.04 11.01
N LEU A 130 15.18 -4.03 10.76
CA LEU A 130 14.54 -3.20 9.74
C LEU A 130 13.19 -2.70 10.27
N GLN A 131 13.07 -1.41 10.54
CA GLN A 131 11.82 -0.79 11.00
C GLN A 131 11.48 0.41 10.13
N ASP A 132 10.21 0.62 9.82
CA ASP A 132 9.78 1.85 9.16
C ASP A 132 10.08 3.07 10.04
N ALA A 133 10.68 4.10 9.44
CA ALA A 133 11.00 5.39 10.05
C ALA A 133 10.42 6.57 9.24
N GLY A 134 9.43 6.31 8.38
CA GLY A 134 8.68 7.28 7.57
C GLY A 134 9.38 7.67 6.28
N ASP A 135 10.64 8.13 6.35
CA ASP A 135 11.42 8.57 5.18
C ASP A 135 12.44 7.52 4.68
N GLY A 136 12.35 6.30 5.21
CA GLY A 136 13.23 5.16 4.96
C GLY A 136 13.12 4.14 6.08
N PHE A 137 13.94 3.09 6.02
CA PHE A 137 13.94 2.00 6.98
C PHE A 137 15.14 2.08 7.92
N ALA A 138 14.91 2.19 9.22
CA ALA A 138 15.95 2.18 10.23
C ALA A 138 16.67 0.81 10.26
N LEU A 139 18.00 0.85 10.23
CA LEU A 139 18.87 -0.34 10.17
C LEU A 139 19.36 -0.82 11.55
N ALA A 140 18.91 -0.15 12.61
CA ALA A 140 19.17 -0.46 14.01
C ALA A 140 18.03 0.09 14.89
N PRO A 141 17.83 -0.44 16.11
CA PRO A 141 16.94 0.17 17.11
C PRO A 141 17.39 1.58 17.50
N THR A 142 16.44 2.44 17.91
CA THR A 142 16.67 3.84 18.30
C THR A 142 17.30 4.01 19.69
N ASP A 143 17.43 2.95 20.45
CA ASP A 143 17.98 2.87 21.81
C ASP A 143 19.18 1.91 21.86
N LEU A 144 19.83 1.68 20.72
CA LEU A 144 20.97 0.78 20.62
C LEU A 144 22.19 1.36 21.36
N GLY A 145 22.52 0.79 22.52
CA GLY A 145 23.79 1.02 23.20
C GLY A 145 24.92 0.18 22.60
N LEU A 146 25.99 0.85 22.14
CA LEU A 146 27.21 0.24 21.63
C LEU A 146 28.34 0.43 22.64
N THR A 147 28.93 -0.65 23.12
CA THR A 147 30.13 -0.63 23.96
C THR A 147 31.36 -1.12 23.21
N PRO A 148 32.59 -0.73 23.62
CA PRO A 148 33.81 -1.16 22.96
C PRO A 148 33.90 -2.69 22.87
N GLY A 149 34.24 -3.18 21.67
CA GLY A 149 34.30 -4.63 21.38
C GLY A 149 32.96 -5.28 21.03
N ARG A 150 31.82 -4.58 21.16
CA ARG A 150 30.52 -5.02 20.65
C ARG A 150 30.25 -4.38 19.29
N ARG A 151 29.44 -5.06 18.48
CA ARG A 151 29.00 -4.58 17.17
C ARG A 151 27.54 -4.95 16.94
N TRP A 152 26.80 -4.04 16.32
CA TRP A 152 25.50 -4.33 15.74
C TRP A 152 25.69 -4.71 14.28
N ILE A 153 25.09 -5.80 13.83
CA ILE A 153 25.22 -6.28 12.45
C ILE A 153 23.83 -6.49 11.88
N GLY A 154 23.63 -6.02 10.66
CA GLY A 154 22.53 -6.48 9.85
C GLY A 154 22.96 -6.91 8.45
N THR A 155 22.11 -7.70 7.81
CA THR A 155 22.34 -8.24 6.48
C THR A 155 21.01 -8.39 5.74
N LEU A 156 20.93 -7.74 4.59
CA LEU A 156 19.89 -7.97 3.59
C LEU A 156 20.46 -8.86 2.50
N ARG A 157 19.73 -9.92 2.14
CA ARG A 157 20.03 -10.80 1.02
C ARG A 157 18.96 -10.62 -0.05
N ALA A 158 19.37 -10.29 -1.26
CA ALA A 158 18.52 -10.14 -2.42
C ALA A 158 18.47 -11.44 -3.23
N ASP A 159 17.28 -12.04 -3.34
CA ASP A 159 17.01 -13.21 -4.18
C ASP A 159 15.93 -12.86 -5.25
N LEU A 160 15.92 -13.63 -6.36
CA LEU A 160 14.92 -13.46 -7.43
C LEU A 160 13.75 -14.42 -7.23
N TYR A 161 12.55 -13.89 -7.45
CA TYR A 161 11.30 -14.63 -7.39
C TYR A 161 10.50 -14.44 -8.67
N PRO A 162 9.77 -15.47 -9.13
CA PRO A 162 8.92 -15.36 -10.32
C PRO A 162 7.67 -14.52 -10.07
N THR A 163 7.17 -14.42 -8.84
CA THR A 163 5.97 -13.66 -8.45
C THR A 163 6.05 -13.21 -6.99
N MET A 164 5.17 -12.29 -6.57
CA MET A 164 5.00 -11.97 -5.14
C MET A 164 4.55 -13.17 -4.32
N ASP A 165 3.70 -14.05 -4.87
CA ASP A 165 3.24 -15.25 -4.17
C ASP A 165 4.38 -16.23 -3.90
N ALA A 166 5.30 -16.39 -4.86
CA ALA A 166 6.49 -17.21 -4.69
C ALA A 166 7.45 -16.65 -3.62
N LEU A 167 7.45 -15.33 -3.41
CA LEU A 167 8.11 -14.68 -2.28
C LEU A 167 7.33 -14.91 -0.97
N GLY A 168 6.00 -14.82 -1.00
CA GLY A 168 5.11 -15.08 0.14
C GLY A 168 5.30 -16.47 0.72
N ALA A 169 5.47 -17.47 -0.15
CA ALA A 169 5.78 -18.85 0.24
C ALA A 169 7.13 -19.03 0.98
N ARG A 170 7.96 -17.98 1.08
CA ARG A 170 9.22 -17.97 1.85
C ARG A 170 9.14 -17.22 3.17
N LEU A 171 7.99 -16.64 3.50
CA LEU A 171 7.75 -16.01 4.79
C LEU A 171 7.75 -17.05 5.92
N PRO A 172 7.96 -16.63 7.17
CA PRO A 172 7.91 -17.55 8.31
C PRO A 172 6.58 -18.29 8.37
N ALA A 173 6.61 -19.60 8.61
CA ALA A 173 5.40 -20.44 8.61
C ALA A 173 4.41 -20.10 9.73
N TRP A 174 4.88 -19.46 10.81
CA TRP A 174 4.02 -18.98 11.90
C TRP A 174 3.19 -17.75 11.53
N LEU A 175 3.55 -17.03 10.45
CA LEU A 175 2.92 -15.77 10.08
C LEU A 175 1.53 -16.02 9.46
N ALA A 176 0.49 -15.89 10.27
CA ALA A 176 -0.89 -15.82 9.80
C ALA A 176 -1.20 -14.45 9.17
N PRO A 177 -2.20 -14.35 8.28
CA PRO A 177 -2.64 -13.08 7.69
C PRO A 177 -2.93 -12.01 8.76
N LEU A 178 -2.47 -10.78 8.53
CA LEU A 178 -2.58 -9.68 9.51
C LEU A 178 -3.84 -8.83 9.30
N GLU A 179 -4.51 -8.97 8.16
CA GLU A 179 -5.70 -8.19 7.78
C GLU A 179 -6.99 -9.02 7.92
N LEU A 180 -7.66 -8.81 9.04
CA LEU A 180 -8.85 -9.56 9.46
C LEU A 180 -10.10 -8.67 9.43
N THR A 181 -11.27 -9.30 9.46
CA THR A 181 -12.51 -8.60 9.77
C THR A 181 -12.57 -8.31 11.28
N ALA A 182 -13.08 -7.15 11.68
CA ALA A 182 -13.28 -6.82 13.09
C ALA A 182 -14.13 -7.90 13.80
N GLY A 183 -13.67 -8.34 14.98
CA GLY A 183 -14.27 -9.44 15.73
C GLY A 183 -13.76 -10.84 15.35
N GLN A 184 -13.03 -11.00 14.24
CA GLN A 184 -12.30 -12.24 13.94
C GLN A 184 -11.00 -12.28 14.75
N PRO A 185 -10.71 -13.35 15.53
CA PRO A 185 -9.45 -13.47 16.24
C PRO A 185 -8.29 -13.71 15.27
N TRP A 186 -7.14 -13.10 15.56
CA TRP A 186 -5.87 -13.47 14.94
C TRP A 186 -5.26 -14.62 15.73
N GLU A 187 -5.06 -15.77 15.09
CA GLU A 187 -4.49 -16.94 15.75
C GLU A 187 -2.97 -16.99 15.58
N PHE A 188 -2.28 -17.12 16.70
CA PHE A 188 -0.83 -17.34 16.75
C PHE A 188 -0.53 -18.72 17.33
N ARG A 189 0.27 -19.50 16.59
CA ARG A 189 0.60 -20.91 16.91
C ARG A 189 2.10 -21.12 16.80
N ASP A 190 2.85 -20.64 17.79
CA ASP A 190 4.29 -20.92 17.91
C ASP A 190 4.70 -20.90 19.39
N PRO A 191 5.17 -22.02 19.96
CA PRO A 191 5.51 -22.10 21.38
C PRO A 191 6.85 -21.42 21.72
N ASP A 192 7.71 -21.14 20.73
CA ASP A 192 9.06 -20.60 20.95
C ASP A 192 9.10 -19.07 20.97
N HIS A 193 7.94 -18.43 20.82
CA HIS A 193 7.79 -16.98 20.80
C HIS A 193 6.97 -16.51 21.99
N ALA A 194 7.47 -15.49 22.69
CA ALA A 194 6.65 -14.75 23.65
C ALA A 194 5.90 -13.63 22.92
N LEU A 195 4.59 -13.54 23.16
CA LEU A 195 3.69 -12.61 22.50
C LEU A 195 3.22 -11.54 23.50
N VAL A 196 3.39 -10.27 23.13
CA VAL A 196 2.91 -9.10 23.88
C VAL A 196 1.98 -8.31 22.98
N VAL A 197 0.78 -8.01 23.47
CA VAL A 197 -0.24 -7.23 22.73
C VAL A 197 -0.38 -5.87 23.37
N GLU A 198 -0.34 -4.84 22.54
CA GLU A 198 -0.63 -3.47 22.97
C GLU A 198 -2.15 -3.23 22.99
N PRO A 199 -2.67 -2.41 23.93
CA PRO A 199 -4.04 -1.92 23.85
C PRO A 199 -4.33 -1.31 22.46
N THR A 200 -5.51 -1.48 21.88
CA THR A 200 -6.78 -1.92 22.48
C THR A 200 -7.07 -3.42 22.35
N ALA A 201 -6.13 -4.25 21.89
CA ALA A 201 -6.36 -5.67 21.74
C ALA A 201 -6.08 -6.48 23.02
N THR A 202 -6.67 -7.67 23.09
CA THR A 202 -6.53 -8.61 24.22
C THR A 202 -6.15 -9.99 23.72
N THR A 203 -5.54 -10.79 24.59
CA THR A 203 -5.14 -12.17 24.29
C THR A 203 -6.03 -13.17 25.01
N ARG A 204 -6.37 -14.26 24.33
CA ARG A 204 -7.01 -15.44 24.91
C ARG A 204 -6.24 -16.69 24.50
N ALA A 205 -5.88 -17.53 25.46
CA ALA A 205 -5.36 -18.85 25.16
C ALA A 205 -6.52 -19.79 24.76
N GLU A 206 -6.40 -20.47 23.63
CA GLU A 206 -7.35 -21.48 23.16
C GLU A 206 -6.58 -22.69 22.62
N GLY A 207 -6.58 -23.79 23.39
CA GLY A 207 -5.81 -24.99 23.05
C GLY A 207 -4.31 -24.72 23.01
N ASP A 208 -3.71 -24.95 21.84
CA ASP A 208 -2.30 -24.72 21.52
C ASP A 208 -2.05 -23.35 20.84
N ALA A 209 -3.08 -22.50 20.73
CA ALA A 209 -3.00 -21.19 20.11
C ALA A 209 -3.21 -20.05 21.11
N VAL A 210 -2.60 -18.91 20.80
CA VAL A 210 -2.95 -17.62 21.39
C VAL A 210 -3.77 -16.84 20.37
N GLN A 211 -5.01 -16.51 20.73
CA GLN A 211 -5.87 -15.64 19.94
C GLN A 211 -5.68 -14.19 20.39
N VAL A 212 -5.45 -13.31 19.43
CA VAL A 212 -5.49 -11.85 19.63
C VAL A 212 -6.82 -11.34 19.11
N ILE A 213 -7.59 -10.70 19.99
CA ILE A 213 -8.91 -10.16 19.71
C ILE A 213 -8.83 -8.65 19.87
N GLY A 214 -9.09 -7.90 18.81
CA GLY A 214 -9.12 -6.45 18.81
C GLY A 214 -10.46 -5.89 18.37
N GLU A 215 -10.72 -4.64 18.77
CA GLU A 215 -11.79 -3.82 18.21
C GLU A 215 -11.44 -3.35 16.79
N ALA A 216 -12.40 -2.72 16.10
CA ALA A 216 -12.15 -2.15 14.78
C ALA A 216 -11.01 -1.11 14.83
N GLY A 217 -9.98 -1.30 14.01
CA GLY A 217 -8.77 -0.48 14.03
C GLY A 217 -7.50 -1.30 13.82
N ARG A 218 -6.38 -0.78 14.31
CA ARG A 218 -5.06 -1.41 14.26
C ARG A 218 -4.57 -1.72 15.67
N ALA A 219 -3.97 -2.90 15.86
CA ALA A 219 -3.37 -3.31 17.13
C ALA A 219 -1.90 -3.67 16.94
N GLY A 220 -1.05 -3.21 17.85
CA GLY A 220 0.36 -3.60 17.92
C GLY A 220 0.51 -4.96 18.58
N VAL A 221 1.27 -5.86 17.93
CA VAL A 221 1.65 -7.16 18.50
C VAL A 221 3.16 -7.29 18.40
N MET A 222 3.81 -7.47 19.55
CA MET A 222 5.25 -7.71 19.64
C MET A 222 5.52 -9.19 19.89
N LEU A 223 6.36 -9.78 19.05
CA LEU A 223 6.85 -11.15 19.21
C LEU A 223 8.32 -11.13 19.61
N HIS A 224 8.62 -11.76 20.74
CA HIS A 224 9.99 -11.97 21.20
C HIS A 224 10.44 -13.37 20.81
N SER A 225 11.45 -13.45 19.95
CA SER A 225 12.04 -14.69 19.47
C SER A 225 13.55 -14.72 19.75
N PRO A 226 14.22 -15.88 19.59
CA PRO A 226 15.67 -15.95 19.59
C PRO A 226 16.34 -15.07 18.51
N ARG A 227 15.63 -14.72 17.43
CA ARG A 227 16.13 -13.80 16.38
C ARG A 227 16.06 -12.33 16.81
N GLY A 228 15.24 -12.01 17.80
CA GLY A 228 14.99 -10.66 18.28
C GLY A 228 13.50 -10.32 18.35
N LEU A 229 13.22 -9.03 18.48
CA LEU A 229 11.87 -8.47 18.56
C LEU A 229 11.28 -8.29 17.16
N THR A 230 10.08 -8.82 16.94
CA THR A 230 9.30 -8.58 15.73
C THR A 230 8.04 -7.79 16.06
N ALA A 231 7.87 -6.61 15.46
CA ALA A 231 6.71 -5.75 15.64
C ALA A 231 5.73 -5.94 14.48
N LEU A 232 4.53 -6.44 14.80
CA LEU A 232 3.45 -6.65 13.86
C LEU A 232 2.34 -5.64 14.11
N THR A 233 1.63 -5.29 13.03
CA THR A 233 0.38 -4.52 13.10
C THR A 233 -0.74 -5.39 12.59
N VAL A 234 -1.63 -5.81 13.47
CA VAL A 234 -2.83 -6.56 13.10
C VAL A 234 -3.94 -5.55 12.80
N SER A 235 -4.54 -5.67 11.61
CA SER A 235 -5.62 -4.81 11.14
C SER A 235 -6.97 -5.52 11.31
N PHE A 236 -7.84 -4.96 12.15
CA PHE A 236 -9.21 -5.41 12.36
C PHE A 236 -10.16 -4.49 11.61
N ALA A 237 -10.50 -4.86 10.38
CA ALA A 237 -11.28 -4.03 9.48
C ALA A 237 -12.77 -4.02 9.85
N PRO A 238 -13.38 -2.86 10.15
CA PRO A 238 -14.83 -2.78 10.27
C PRO A 238 -15.52 -3.01 8.91
N MET A 239 -16.83 -3.20 8.95
CA MET A 239 -17.65 -3.17 7.74
C MET A 239 -17.61 -1.77 7.11
N LEU A 240 -17.58 -1.70 5.78
CA LEU A 240 -17.56 -0.43 5.04
C LEU A 240 -18.73 0.47 5.46
N ASP A 241 -19.94 -0.10 5.58
CA ASP A 241 -21.15 0.62 5.96
C ASP A 241 -21.02 1.30 7.34
N THR A 242 -20.35 0.66 8.29
CA THR A 242 -20.07 1.25 9.60
C THR A 242 -19.23 2.53 9.47
N LEU A 243 -18.21 2.51 8.62
CA LEU A 243 -17.38 3.68 8.37
C LEU A 243 -18.08 4.74 7.51
N LEU A 244 -18.90 4.35 6.53
CA LEU A 244 -19.72 5.28 5.76
C LEU A 244 -20.70 6.05 6.67
N ALA A 245 -21.36 5.37 7.59
CA ALA A 245 -22.24 6.00 8.58
C ALA A 245 -21.47 6.98 9.47
N ALA A 246 -20.31 6.55 10.01
CA ALA A 246 -19.49 7.38 10.89
C ALA A 246 -18.91 8.61 10.16
N GLY A 247 -18.36 8.41 8.95
CA GLY A 247 -17.81 9.47 8.11
C GLY A 247 -18.87 10.48 7.69
N ALA A 248 -20.04 10.02 7.24
CA ALA A 248 -21.16 10.90 6.91
C ALA A 248 -21.63 11.71 8.14
N SER A 249 -21.70 11.06 9.30
CA SER A 249 -22.07 11.75 10.55
C SER A 249 -21.05 12.82 10.95
N ARG A 250 -19.75 12.58 10.74
CA ARG A 250 -18.70 13.58 10.97
C ARG A 250 -18.84 14.77 10.02
N VAL A 251 -19.08 14.52 8.72
CA VAL A 251 -19.28 15.57 7.73
C VAL A 251 -20.53 16.41 8.07
N LEU A 252 -21.64 15.79 8.44
CA LEU A 252 -22.89 16.48 8.78
C LEU A 252 -22.81 17.31 10.06
N ARG A 253 -22.02 16.86 11.04
CA ARG A 253 -21.78 17.58 12.30
C ARG A 253 -20.66 18.61 12.19
N GLY A 254 -19.82 18.50 11.17
CA GLY A 254 -18.70 19.40 10.93
C GLY A 254 -19.17 20.79 10.51
N GLY A 255 -18.47 21.83 10.98
CA GLY A 255 -18.66 23.20 10.50
C GLY A 255 -17.75 23.57 9.32
N GLU A 256 -16.87 22.67 8.91
CA GLU A 256 -15.90 22.89 7.83
C GLU A 256 -16.54 22.79 6.44
N PRO A 257 -15.99 23.47 5.42
CA PRO A 257 -16.41 23.30 4.05
C PRO A 257 -16.33 21.83 3.62
N VAL A 258 -17.43 21.31 3.07
CA VAL A 258 -17.50 19.91 2.65
C VAL A 258 -16.53 19.67 1.50
N THR A 259 -15.71 18.62 1.58
CA THR A 259 -14.81 18.18 0.49
C THR A 259 -15.55 17.29 -0.52
N PRO A 260 -15.06 17.13 -1.78
CA PRO A 260 -15.67 16.23 -2.76
C PRO A 260 -15.86 14.81 -2.22
N ALA A 261 -14.84 14.30 -1.52
CA ALA A 261 -14.89 13.01 -0.86
C ALA A 261 -15.95 12.95 0.25
N GLY A 262 -16.01 13.96 1.11
CA GLY A 262 -17.02 14.04 2.17
C GLY A 262 -18.45 14.06 1.62
N ALA A 263 -18.69 14.80 0.53
CA ALA A 263 -19.99 14.83 -0.14
C ALA A 263 -20.35 13.46 -0.75
N PHE A 264 -19.38 12.77 -1.37
CA PHE A 264 -19.60 11.42 -1.90
C PHE A 264 -19.91 10.41 -0.79
N VAL A 265 -19.17 10.45 0.32
CA VAL A 265 -19.43 9.60 1.50
C VAL A 265 -20.85 9.83 2.04
N VAL A 266 -21.29 11.08 2.15
CA VAL A 266 -22.68 11.41 2.56
C VAL A 266 -23.69 10.89 1.53
N ALA A 267 -23.42 11.03 0.23
CA ALA A 267 -24.32 10.56 -0.81
C ALA A 267 -24.48 9.02 -0.81
N GLU A 268 -23.38 8.29 -0.65
CA GLU A 268 -23.37 6.83 -0.54
C GLU A 268 -24.04 6.35 0.76
N ALA A 269 -23.70 6.95 1.91
CA ALA A 269 -24.34 6.61 3.17
C ALA A 269 -25.86 6.85 3.14
N LEU A 270 -26.31 7.92 2.49
CA LEU A 270 -27.73 8.20 2.28
C LEU A 270 -28.36 7.16 1.34
N GLY A 271 -27.69 6.77 0.26
CA GLY A 271 -28.15 5.75 -0.68
C GLY A 271 -28.31 4.36 -0.03
N ARG A 272 -27.46 4.05 0.96
CA ARG A 272 -27.49 2.81 1.75
C ARG A 272 -28.38 2.89 3.00
N ALA A 273 -29.13 3.99 3.19
CA ALA A 273 -29.98 4.23 4.35
C ALA A 273 -29.24 4.17 5.71
N LEU A 274 -27.99 4.64 5.75
CA LEU A 274 -27.12 4.61 6.94
C LEU A 274 -27.18 5.90 7.78
N ILE A 275 -27.90 6.93 7.32
CA ILE A 275 -27.94 8.26 7.95
C ILE A 275 -29.19 8.41 8.81
N SER A 276 -29.02 8.85 10.05
CA SER A 276 -30.12 9.08 11.00
C SER A 276 -30.98 10.31 10.66
N GLU A 277 -30.40 11.34 10.03
CA GLU A 277 -31.10 12.57 9.60
C GLU A 277 -31.01 12.78 8.06
N PRO A 278 -31.82 12.08 7.25
CA PRO A 278 -31.76 12.16 5.79
C PRO A 278 -31.93 13.57 5.22
N SER A 279 -32.85 14.38 5.77
CA SER A 279 -33.11 15.74 5.29
C SER A 279 -31.95 16.72 5.56
N ALA A 280 -31.09 16.46 6.55
CA ALA A 280 -29.87 17.25 6.73
C ALA A 280 -28.83 16.92 5.65
N ALA A 281 -28.69 15.63 5.32
CA ALA A 281 -27.83 15.17 4.24
C ALA A 281 -28.28 15.68 2.87
N GLU A 282 -29.58 15.67 2.59
CA GLU A 282 -30.12 16.22 1.33
C GLU A 282 -29.81 17.70 1.17
N ARG A 283 -30.05 18.51 2.21
CA ARG A 283 -29.72 19.96 2.20
C ARG A 283 -28.24 20.21 1.96
N LEU A 284 -27.38 19.50 2.69
CA LEU A 284 -25.92 19.61 2.51
C LEU A 284 -25.50 19.30 1.07
N LEU A 285 -26.11 18.29 0.46
CA LEU A 285 -25.83 17.93 -0.92
C LEU A 285 -26.42 18.94 -1.92
N ASP A 286 -27.60 19.50 -1.66
CA ASP A 286 -28.24 20.54 -2.48
C ASP A 286 -27.41 21.83 -2.54
N ASP A 287 -26.80 22.22 -1.43
CA ASP A 287 -25.95 23.42 -1.34
C ASP A 287 -24.62 23.27 -2.11
N ARG A 288 -24.26 22.04 -2.49
CA ARG A 288 -23.02 21.76 -3.21
C ARG A 288 -23.21 21.77 -4.72
N ASP A 289 -22.51 22.68 -5.39
CA ASP A 289 -22.44 22.71 -6.85
C ASP A 289 -21.40 21.72 -7.41
N TRP A 290 -21.80 20.45 -7.52
CA TRP A 290 -21.00 19.40 -8.15
C TRP A 290 -20.91 19.54 -9.68
N SER A 291 -21.76 20.36 -10.31
CA SER A 291 -21.89 20.42 -11.77
C SER A 291 -20.74 21.18 -12.46
N HIS A 292 -20.06 22.04 -11.70
CA HIS A 292 -18.89 22.81 -12.16
C HIS A 292 -17.56 22.28 -11.62
N ASP A 293 -17.57 21.22 -10.81
CA ASP A 293 -16.37 20.65 -10.19
C ASP A 293 -15.66 19.68 -11.16
N ALA A 294 -14.33 19.73 -11.22
CA ALA A 294 -13.52 18.82 -12.03
C ALA A 294 -13.10 17.54 -11.27
N ASP A 295 -13.35 17.49 -9.96
CA ASP A 295 -13.06 16.35 -9.11
C ASP A 295 -13.98 15.16 -9.44
N LEU A 296 -13.41 13.96 -9.57
CA LEU A 296 -14.15 12.76 -9.92
C LEU A 296 -15.18 12.35 -8.85
N LEU A 297 -14.89 12.55 -7.57
CA LEU A 297 -15.81 12.23 -6.48
C LEU A 297 -16.96 13.22 -6.42
N ALA A 298 -16.73 14.49 -6.78
CA ALA A 298 -17.81 15.46 -6.95
C ALA A 298 -18.75 15.04 -8.10
N ILE A 299 -18.20 14.64 -9.24
CA ILE A 299 -18.99 14.15 -10.39
C ILE A 299 -19.75 12.87 -10.00
N ALA A 300 -19.09 11.92 -9.32
CA ALA A 300 -19.71 10.69 -8.83
C ALA A 300 -20.84 10.97 -7.84
N THR A 301 -20.72 12.01 -7.02
CA THR A 301 -21.80 12.49 -6.14
C THR A 301 -23.03 12.89 -6.96
N GLY A 302 -22.84 13.63 -8.06
CA GLY A 302 -23.91 13.98 -8.99
C GLY A 302 -24.59 12.74 -9.59
N VAL A 303 -23.82 11.72 -9.98
CA VAL A 303 -24.35 10.45 -10.50
C VAL A 303 -25.20 9.74 -9.45
N ALA A 304 -24.67 9.50 -8.25
CA ALA A 304 -25.34 8.77 -7.17
C ALA A 304 -26.65 9.47 -6.76
N ARG A 305 -26.62 10.80 -6.65
CA ARG A 305 -27.83 11.60 -6.39
C ARG A 305 -28.83 11.50 -7.53
N GLY A 306 -28.35 11.54 -8.78
CA GLY A 306 -29.18 11.56 -9.98
C GLY A 306 -29.98 10.27 -10.10
N GLN A 307 -29.31 9.15 -9.91
CA GLN A 307 -29.93 7.83 -9.85
C GLN A 307 -30.98 7.75 -8.73
N ARG A 308 -30.63 8.14 -7.49
CA ARG A 308 -31.54 8.05 -6.34
C ARG A 308 -32.79 8.92 -6.47
N SER A 309 -32.64 10.12 -7.01
CA SER A 309 -33.76 11.07 -7.18
C SER A 309 -34.59 10.83 -8.44
N GLY A 310 -34.23 9.86 -9.30
CA GLY A 310 -34.89 9.66 -10.58
C GLY A 310 -34.60 10.76 -11.62
N ASN A 311 -33.55 11.56 -11.42
CA ASN A 311 -33.28 12.75 -12.23
C ASN A 311 -32.24 12.47 -13.33
N SER A 312 -32.71 12.08 -14.51
CA SER A 312 -31.81 11.78 -15.64
C SER A 312 -31.02 12.99 -16.16
N ARG A 313 -31.50 14.22 -15.92
CA ARG A 313 -30.78 15.44 -16.33
C ARG A 313 -29.50 15.62 -15.51
N MET A 314 -29.55 15.24 -14.24
CA MET A 314 -28.40 15.28 -13.32
C MET A 314 -27.32 14.29 -13.76
N VAL A 315 -27.68 13.05 -14.07
CA VAL A 315 -26.74 12.03 -14.60
C VAL A 315 -26.14 12.47 -15.94
N ARG A 316 -26.93 13.03 -16.84
CA ARG A 316 -26.42 13.59 -18.11
C ARG A 316 -25.49 14.78 -17.93
N ALA A 317 -25.72 15.63 -16.92
CA ALA A 317 -24.80 16.73 -16.59
C ALA A 317 -23.46 16.19 -16.08
N ALA A 318 -23.47 15.13 -15.26
CA ALA A 318 -22.26 14.45 -14.82
C ALA A 318 -21.47 13.84 -16.01
N LEU A 319 -22.16 13.16 -16.95
CA LEU A 319 -21.52 12.65 -18.18
C LEU A 319 -20.88 13.76 -19.02
N ARG A 320 -21.59 14.88 -19.22
CA ARG A 320 -21.01 16.06 -19.91
C ARG A 320 -19.81 16.62 -19.16
N ARG A 321 -19.82 16.57 -17.83
CA ARG A 321 -18.68 17.03 -17.05
C ARG A 321 -17.47 16.13 -17.22
N LEU A 322 -17.64 14.81 -17.30
CA LEU A 322 -16.56 13.85 -17.58
C LEU A 322 -15.87 14.11 -18.93
N GLN A 323 -16.59 14.62 -19.93
CA GLN A 323 -16.00 15.01 -21.22
C GLN A 323 -14.90 16.08 -21.06
N LEU A 324 -14.97 16.91 -20.02
CA LEU A 324 -14.04 18.01 -19.74
C LEU A 324 -12.87 17.60 -18.83
N VAL A 325 -12.95 16.45 -18.17
CA VAL A 325 -11.93 15.98 -17.21
C VAL A 325 -10.91 15.11 -17.94
N HIS A 326 -9.62 15.24 -17.63
CA HIS A 326 -8.60 14.34 -18.18
C HIS A 326 -8.69 12.95 -17.52
N PRO A 327 -8.49 11.84 -18.26
CA PRO A 327 -8.52 10.51 -17.69
C PRO A 327 -7.47 10.37 -16.59
N GLN A 328 -7.97 10.13 -15.38
CA GLN A 328 -7.19 9.90 -14.18
C GLN A 328 -7.74 8.67 -13.44
N PRO A 329 -7.02 8.10 -12.47
CA PRO A 329 -7.43 6.84 -11.86
C PRO A 329 -8.77 6.95 -11.14
N GLY A 330 -9.65 5.99 -11.42
CA GLY A 330 -11.07 6.06 -11.03
C GLY A 330 -11.99 6.67 -12.09
N TYR A 331 -11.46 7.28 -13.15
CA TYR A 331 -12.26 7.92 -14.20
C TYR A 331 -13.18 6.90 -14.89
N GLY A 332 -12.66 5.74 -15.28
CA GLY A 332 -13.44 4.71 -15.96
C GLY A 332 -14.58 4.20 -15.08
N ARG A 333 -14.32 4.02 -13.78
CA ARG A 333 -15.34 3.67 -12.78
C ARG A 333 -16.46 4.71 -12.67
N VAL A 334 -16.14 6.01 -12.65
CA VAL A 334 -17.19 7.05 -12.61
C VAL A 334 -17.99 7.08 -13.93
N VAL A 335 -17.34 6.86 -15.08
CA VAL A 335 -18.04 6.70 -16.37
C VAL A 335 -18.99 5.51 -16.34
N MET A 336 -18.54 4.37 -15.82
CA MET A 336 -19.35 3.15 -15.70
C MET A 336 -20.54 3.38 -14.76
N ALA A 337 -20.32 4.01 -13.60
CA ALA A 337 -21.38 4.37 -12.67
C ALA A 337 -22.43 5.27 -13.34
N ALA A 338 -22.00 6.27 -14.11
CA ALA A 338 -22.90 7.17 -14.83
C ALA A 338 -23.68 6.47 -15.94
N TRP A 339 -23.06 5.50 -16.63
CA TRP A 339 -23.73 4.70 -17.64
C TRP A 339 -24.78 3.78 -17.01
N LEU A 340 -24.44 3.04 -15.96
CA LEU A 340 -25.37 2.18 -15.22
C LEU A 340 -26.54 2.98 -14.62
N ALA A 341 -26.25 4.17 -14.07
CA ALA A 341 -27.29 5.07 -13.58
C ALA A 341 -28.22 5.56 -14.71
N SER A 342 -27.69 5.89 -15.88
CA SER A 342 -28.51 6.27 -17.05
C SER A 342 -29.43 5.13 -17.48
N LEU A 343 -28.91 3.90 -17.55
CA LEU A 343 -29.70 2.71 -17.89
C LEU A 343 -30.81 2.45 -16.87
N ALA A 344 -30.52 2.58 -15.58
CA ALA A 344 -31.52 2.42 -14.50
C ALA A 344 -32.66 3.46 -14.60
N LEU A 345 -32.40 4.61 -15.21
CA LEU A 345 -33.37 5.68 -15.45
C LEU A 345 -34.05 5.59 -16.82
N GLY A 346 -33.78 4.54 -17.61
CA GLY A 346 -34.37 4.32 -18.93
C GLY A 346 -33.79 5.19 -20.05
N GLU A 347 -32.59 5.75 -19.85
CA GLU A 347 -31.88 6.55 -20.86
C GLU A 347 -30.75 5.73 -21.48
N ASP A 348 -30.53 5.91 -22.78
CA ASP A 348 -29.40 5.30 -23.48
C ASP A 348 -28.26 6.31 -23.60
N ALA A 349 -27.24 6.14 -22.75
CA ALA A 349 -26.01 6.93 -22.76
C ALA A 349 -24.80 6.12 -23.27
N ARG A 350 -25.05 5.00 -23.99
CA ARG A 350 -24.00 4.06 -24.39
C ARG A 350 -22.91 4.71 -25.22
N ASP A 351 -23.28 5.49 -26.25
CA ASP A 351 -22.31 6.09 -27.16
C ASP A 351 -21.42 7.13 -26.45
N ASP A 352 -22.00 7.93 -25.56
CA ASP A 352 -21.27 8.87 -24.72
C ASP A 352 -20.30 8.15 -23.77
N ALA A 353 -20.75 7.10 -23.08
CA ALA A 353 -19.91 6.31 -22.19
C ALA A 353 -18.76 5.62 -22.94
N LEU A 354 -19.04 5.03 -24.11
CA LEU A 354 -18.03 4.40 -24.95
C LEU A 354 -16.99 5.40 -25.46
N ALA A 355 -17.41 6.60 -25.87
CA ALA A 355 -16.50 7.67 -26.26
C ALA A 355 -15.57 8.09 -25.11
N LEU A 356 -16.06 8.10 -23.87
CA LEU A 356 -15.26 8.40 -22.69
C LEU A 356 -14.28 7.27 -22.34
N LEU A 357 -14.71 6.01 -22.47
CA LEU A 357 -13.88 4.82 -22.17
C LEU A 357 -12.80 4.54 -23.22
N THR A 358 -12.93 5.09 -24.43
CA THR A 358 -11.94 4.91 -25.51
C THR A 358 -10.83 5.96 -25.50
N ARG A 359 -10.83 6.90 -24.55
CA ARG A 359 -9.81 7.94 -24.42
C ARG A 359 -8.44 7.33 -24.08
N LEU A 360 -7.39 7.92 -24.64
CA LEU A 360 -6.02 7.53 -24.35
C LEU A 360 -5.55 8.11 -23.01
N SER A 361 -4.69 7.37 -22.32
CA SER A 361 -3.96 7.86 -21.15
C SER A 361 -2.50 7.45 -21.20
N ALA A 362 -1.63 8.33 -20.73
CA ALA A 362 -0.21 8.07 -20.55
C ALA A 362 0.09 7.27 -19.26
N SER A 363 -0.87 7.18 -18.34
CA SER A 363 -0.74 6.38 -17.13
C SER A 363 -1.13 4.94 -17.40
N GLU A 364 -0.23 4.00 -17.12
CA GLU A 364 -0.45 2.56 -17.30
C GLU A 364 -1.70 2.08 -16.54
N TRP A 365 -1.95 2.61 -15.34
CA TRP A 365 -3.11 2.24 -14.52
C TRP A 365 -4.43 2.79 -15.03
N VAL A 366 -4.44 4.02 -15.54
CA VAL A 366 -5.64 4.56 -16.20
C VAL A 366 -5.92 3.79 -17.49
N ALA A 367 -4.88 3.52 -18.28
CA ALA A 367 -5.02 2.75 -19.51
C ALA A 367 -5.56 1.34 -19.21
N LEU A 368 -5.09 0.68 -18.15
CA LEU A 368 -5.63 -0.60 -17.68
C LEU A 368 -7.12 -0.50 -17.34
N GLU A 369 -7.50 0.49 -16.51
CA GLU A 369 -8.90 0.72 -16.11
C GLU A 369 -9.82 0.88 -17.33
N LEU A 370 -9.44 1.75 -18.27
CA LEU A 370 -10.21 2.01 -19.48
C LEU A 370 -10.28 0.78 -20.39
N ASN A 371 -9.18 0.04 -20.55
CA ASN A 371 -9.14 -1.16 -21.38
C ASN A 371 -10.03 -2.27 -20.86
N VAL A 372 -10.03 -2.50 -19.54
CA VAL A 372 -10.85 -3.54 -18.90
C VAL A 372 -12.33 -3.21 -19.02
N LEU A 373 -12.70 -1.96 -18.74
CA LEU A 373 -14.09 -1.51 -18.85
C LEU A 373 -14.58 -1.42 -20.30
N ASN A 374 -13.66 -1.33 -21.27
CA ASN A 374 -13.95 -1.45 -22.70
C ASN A 374 -13.80 -2.90 -23.22
N LEU A 375 -13.84 -3.90 -22.32
CA LEU A 375 -13.85 -5.34 -22.63
C LEU A 375 -12.67 -5.80 -23.52
N ARG A 376 -11.49 -5.23 -23.32
CA ARG A 376 -10.26 -5.71 -23.99
C ARG A 376 -9.84 -7.08 -23.43
N SER A 377 -9.26 -7.92 -24.29
CA SER A 377 -8.89 -9.29 -23.96
C SER A 377 -7.78 -9.38 -22.89
N GLN A 378 -7.72 -10.53 -22.22
CA GLN A 378 -6.68 -10.88 -21.25
C GLN A 378 -5.25 -10.68 -21.80
N GLU A 379 -5.01 -10.98 -23.08
CA GLU A 379 -3.69 -10.83 -23.72
C GLU A 379 -3.15 -9.40 -23.66
N VAL A 380 -4.04 -8.41 -23.63
CA VAL A 380 -3.67 -6.98 -23.59
C VAL A 380 -3.45 -6.50 -22.16
N SER A 381 -4.23 -6.99 -21.20
CA SER A 381 -4.34 -6.40 -19.85
C SER A 381 -3.80 -7.28 -18.72
N GLY A 382 -3.60 -8.59 -18.96
CA GLY A 382 -3.22 -9.54 -17.90
C GLY A 382 -1.86 -9.26 -17.26
N GLY A 383 -0.87 -8.83 -18.05
CA GLY A 383 0.43 -8.41 -17.53
C GLY A 383 0.32 -7.24 -16.55
N SER A 384 -0.49 -6.25 -16.90
CA SER A 384 -0.71 -5.07 -16.07
C SER A 384 -1.41 -5.41 -14.76
N PHE A 385 -2.38 -6.34 -14.72
CA PHE A 385 -2.94 -6.80 -13.44
C PHE A 385 -1.92 -7.47 -12.54
N ALA A 386 -1.01 -8.28 -13.10
CA ALA A 386 0.06 -8.87 -12.29
C ALA A 386 1.00 -7.79 -11.71
N GLY A 387 1.28 -6.73 -12.48
CA GLY A 387 2.01 -5.58 -11.95
C GLY A 387 1.22 -4.77 -10.92
N LEU A 388 -0.12 -4.73 -11.01
CA LEU A 388 -0.99 -4.09 -10.03
C LEU A 388 -1.00 -4.86 -8.70
N ILE A 389 -1.00 -6.20 -8.79
CA ILE A 389 -0.79 -7.09 -7.64
C ILE A 389 0.58 -6.81 -7.02
N ASN A 390 1.64 -6.62 -7.82
CA ASN A 390 2.96 -6.23 -7.30
C ASN A 390 2.91 -4.88 -6.56
N ALA A 391 2.18 -3.89 -7.08
CA ALA A 391 2.08 -2.56 -6.49
C ALA A 391 1.41 -2.58 -5.10
N LEU A 392 0.48 -3.51 -4.91
CA LEU A 392 -0.29 -3.72 -3.67
C LEU A 392 0.22 -4.92 -2.84
N GLY A 393 1.39 -5.45 -3.20
CA GLY A 393 2.15 -6.45 -2.45
C GLY A 393 1.56 -7.87 -2.46
N GLY A 394 0.60 -8.19 -3.33
CA GLY A 394 -0.09 -9.48 -3.30
C GLY A 394 -0.65 -9.79 -1.91
N GLU A 395 -0.32 -10.97 -1.38
CA GLU A 395 -0.64 -11.37 0.00
C GLU A 395 0.47 -11.09 1.03
N LEU A 396 1.57 -10.43 0.62
CA LEU A 396 2.66 -10.12 1.55
C LEU A 396 2.19 -9.17 2.67
N PRO A 397 2.69 -9.35 3.91
CA PRO A 397 2.51 -8.36 4.97
C PRO A 397 3.24 -7.06 4.61
N GLY A 398 2.90 -5.97 5.30
CA GLY A 398 3.58 -4.68 5.14
C GLY A 398 2.80 -3.68 4.28
N GLU A 399 3.51 -2.73 3.70
CA GLU A 399 2.94 -1.55 3.04
C GLU A 399 3.70 -1.18 1.75
N PRO A 400 3.05 -0.49 0.80
CA PRO A 400 3.72 -0.05 -0.42
C PRO A 400 4.65 1.13 -0.14
N VAL A 401 5.81 1.16 -0.82
CA VAL A 401 6.80 2.23 -0.66
C VAL A 401 6.51 3.35 -1.67
N GLY A 402 6.21 4.54 -1.16
CA GLY A 402 5.99 5.73 -1.98
C GLY A 402 4.61 5.81 -2.63
N LEU A 403 3.62 5.08 -2.10
CA LEU A 403 2.23 5.12 -2.54
C LEU A 403 1.33 5.59 -1.39
N ASP A 404 0.65 6.72 -1.54
CA ASP A 404 -0.27 7.23 -0.52
C ASP A 404 -1.55 6.38 -0.39
N ALA A 405 -2.30 6.58 0.70
CA ALA A 405 -3.47 5.76 1.04
C ALA A 405 -4.63 5.95 0.04
N VAL A 406 -4.86 7.18 -0.44
CA VAL A 406 -5.90 7.49 -1.45
C VAL A 406 -5.60 6.72 -2.73
N ARG A 407 -4.34 6.72 -3.14
CA ARG A 407 -3.87 6.03 -4.33
C ARG A 407 -4.00 4.53 -4.19
N GLN A 408 -3.69 3.98 -3.03
CA GLN A 408 -3.93 2.58 -2.72
C GLN A 408 -5.41 2.22 -2.85
N ALA A 409 -6.33 3.02 -2.30
CA ALA A 409 -7.77 2.81 -2.42
C ALA A 409 -8.25 2.85 -3.88
N GLN A 410 -7.70 3.76 -4.70
CA GLN A 410 -7.97 3.78 -6.14
C GLN A 410 -7.53 2.50 -6.83
N LEU A 411 -6.33 1.99 -6.53
CA LEU A 411 -5.79 0.76 -7.13
C LEU A 411 -6.51 -0.49 -6.64
N VAL A 412 -6.98 -0.53 -5.40
CA VAL A 412 -7.82 -1.61 -4.86
C VAL A 412 -9.09 -1.76 -5.70
N GLY A 413 -9.79 -0.65 -5.98
CA GLY A 413 -10.98 -0.75 -6.82
C GLY A 413 -10.69 -0.99 -8.30
N LEU A 414 -9.45 -0.80 -8.77
CA LEU A 414 -9.03 -1.29 -10.10
C LEU A 414 -8.79 -2.81 -10.09
N LEU A 415 -8.20 -3.37 -9.02
CA LEU A 415 -8.06 -4.83 -8.87
C LEU A 415 -9.42 -5.53 -8.88
N GLN A 416 -10.44 -4.92 -8.28
CA GLN A 416 -11.80 -5.45 -8.26
C GLN A 416 -12.46 -5.55 -9.64
N LEU A 417 -11.94 -4.84 -10.65
CA LEU A 417 -12.41 -4.94 -12.03
C LEU A 417 -11.82 -6.14 -12.78
N CYS A 418 -10.94 -6.94 -12.16
CA CYS A 418 -10.39 -8.13 -12.79
C CYS A 418 -11.51 -9.13 -13.13
N PRO A 419 -11.71 -9.51 -14.40
CA PRO A 419 -12.75 -10.48 -14.76
C PRO A 419 -12.52 -11.84 -14.10
N GLU A 420 -13.60 -12.49 -13.65
CA GLU A 420 -13.54 -13.74 -12.88
C GLU A 420 -12.93 -14.90 -13.67
N GLU A 421 -13.10 -14.90 -15.00
CA GLU A 421 -12.58 -15.92 -15.89
C GLU A 421 -11.06 -15.82 -16.14
N TRP A 422 -10.42 -14.75 -15.65
CA TRP A 422 -8.98 -14.55 -15.84
C TRP A 422 -8.19 -15.35 -14.80
N PRO A 423 -7.08 -16.03 -15.18
CA PRO A 423 -6.26 -16.85 -14.26
C PRO A 423 -5.77 -16.18 -12.97
N MET A 424 -5.68 -14.85 -12.93
CA MET A 424 -5.19 -14.04 -11.82
C MET A 424 -6.32 -13.50 -10.94
N ALA A 425 -7.58 -13.78 -11.27
CA ALA A 425 -8.74 -13.21 -10.58
C ALA A 425 -8.72 -13.52 -9.08
N GLN A 426 -8.38 -14.75 -8.68
CA GLN A 426 -8.27 -15.13 -7.28
C GLN A 426 -7.19 -14.32 -6.55
N ALA A 427 -6.01 -14.18 -7.14
CA ALA A 427 -4.92 -13.39 -6.55
C ALA A 427 -5.26 -11.89 -6.49
N ALA A 428 -5.91 -11.36 -7.52
CA ALA A 428 -6.40 -9.98 -7.55
C ALA A 428 -7.44 -9.73 -6.45
N ALA A 429 -8.41 -10.64 -6.28
CA ALA A 429 -9.44 -10.55 -5.25
C ALA A 429 -8.87 -10.65 -3.83
N ALA A 430 -7.92 -11.57 -3.59
CA ALA A 430 -7.22 -11.70 -2.31
C ALA A 430 -6.41 -10.44 -1.98
N CYS A 431 -5.65 -9.92 -2.95
CA CYS A 431 -4.88 -8.70 -2.81
C CYS A 431 -5.77 -7.46 -2.55
N ALA A 432 -6.89 -7.35 -3.27
CA ALA A 432 -7.88 -6.29 -3.05
C ALA A 432 -8.52 -6.39 -1.66
N THR A 433 -8.86 -7.61 -1.20
CA THR A 433 -9.44 -7.84 0.12
C THR A 433 -8.48 -7.46 1.24
N LYS A 434 -7.22 -7.93 1.16
CA LYS A 434 -6.15 -7.59 2.11
C LYS A 434 -6.01 -6.07 2.24
N ASN A 435 -5.82 -5.38 1.11
CA ASN A 435 -5.59 -3.94 1.13
C ASN A 435 -6.82 -3.13 1.53
N SER A 436 -8.03 -3.55 1.13
CA SER A 436 -9.27 -2.92 1.60
C SER A 436 -9.38 -2.99 3.13
N ARG A 437 -9.12 -4.17 3.71
CA ARG A 437 -9.15 -4.35 5.17
C ARG A 437 -8.12 -3.48 5.88
N ARG A 438 -6.88 -3.44 5.40
CA ARG A 438 -5.81 -2.59 5.96
C ARG A 438 -6.16 -1.09 5.93
N LEU A 439 -6.77 -0.62 4.83
CA LEU A 439 -7.20 0.77 4.67
C LEU A 439 -8.39 1.10 5.57
N LEU A 440 -9.41 0.25 5.64
CA LEU A 440 -10.56 0.43 6.54
C LEU A 440 -10.14 0.42 8.01
N ALA A 441 -9.24 -0.48 8.40
CA ALA A 441 -8.66 -0.49 9.73
C ALA A 441 -7.85 0.79 10.04
N SER A 442 -7.17 1.37 9.04
CA SER A 442 -6.46 2.64 9.18
C SER A 442 -7.42 3.80 9.48
N VAL A 443 -8.47 3.93 8.68
CA VAL A 443 -9.50 4.96 8.85
C VAL A 443 -10.22 4.83 10.20
N ALA A 444 -10.46 3.59 10.65
CA ALA A 444 -11.03 3.33 11.96
C ALA A 444 -10.08 3.75 13.09
N ALA A 445 -8.78 3.45 12.96
CA ALA A 445 -7.78 3.77 13.96
C ALA A 445 -7.52 5.28 14.09
N SER A 446 -7.59 6.04 12.99
CA SER A 446 -7.46 7.50 12.99
C SER A 446 -8.72 8.23 13.45
N GLY A 447 -9.89 7.58 13.43
CA GLY A 447 -11.15 8.22 13.80
C GLY A 447 -11.56 9.38 12.88
N PHE A 448 -11.10 9.39 11.62
CA PHE A 448 -11.27 10.49 10.65
C PHE A 448 -10.51 11.78 11.00
N ASP A 449 -9.41 11.68 11.75
CA ASP A 449 -8.50 12.80 12.01
C ASP A 449 -7.42 12.97 10.93
N ASP A 450 -7.21 11.98 10.05
CA ASP A 450 -6.38 12.15 8.86
C ASP A 450 -7.18 12.86 7.75
N ALA A 451 -6.55 13.80 7.05
CA ALA A 451 -7.17 14.56 5.97
C ALA A 451 -7.61 13.67 4.80
N ASP A 452 -6.93 12.54 4.59
CA ASP A 452 -7.19 11.63 3.48
C ASP A 452 -8.25 10.55 3.79
N ASP A 453 -8.69 10.40 5.05
CA ASP A 453 -9.59 9.32 5.48
C ASP A 453 -10.91 9.28 4.69
N LEU A 454 -11.52 10.45 4.49
CA LEU A 454 -12.76 10.55 3.70
C LEU A 454 -12.52 10.20 2.23
N ALA A 455 -11.36 10.54 1.66
CA ALA A 455 -11.01 10.22 0.29
C ALA A 455 -10.76 8.72 0.12
N VAL A 456 -10.02 8.09 1.04
CA VAL A 456 -9.83 6.63 1.10
C VAL A 456 -11.19 5.93 1.13
N LEU A 457 -12.07 6.34 2.05
CA LEU A 457 -13.39 5.74 2.21
C LEU A 457 -14.26 5.92 0.96
N ALA A 458 -14.25 7.11 0.35
CA ALA A 458 -14.99 7.40 -0.88
C ALA A 458 -14.55 6.51 -2.04
N TRP A 459 -13.24 6.32 -2.24
CA TRP A 459 -12.71 5.47 -3.31
C TRP A 459 -12.99 3.98 -3.10
N LEU A 460 -12.95 3.51 -1.86
CA LEU A 460 -13.34 2.13 -1.53
C LEU A 460 -14.84 1.91 -1.77
N ALA A 461 -15.69 2.86 -1.41
CA ALA A 461 -17.13 2.80 -1.66
C ALA A 461 -17.45 2.81 -3.16
N LEU A 462 -16.82 3.69 -3.94
CA LEU A 462 -16.99 3.73 -5.40
C LEU A 462 -16.59 2.40 -6.07
N GLY A 463 -15.55 1.73 -5.56
CA GLY A 463 -15.13 0.41 -6.05
C GLY A 463 -16.22 -0.65 -5.84
N GLN A 464 -16.85 -0.68 -4.66
CA GLN A 464 -17.91 -1.64 -4.35
C GLN A 464 -19.24 -1.35 -5.05
N SER A 465 -19.55 -0.11 -5.39
CA SER A 465 -20.82 0.23 -6.04
C SER A 465 -20.89 -0.18 -7.53
N LEU A 466 -19.81 -0.76 -8.07
CA LEU A 466 -19.69 -1.22 -9.47
C LEU A 466 -19.55 -2.74 -9.62
N VAL A 467 -19.35 -3.45 -8.50
CA VAL A 467 -19.28 -4.92 -8.42
C VAL A 467 -20.62 -5.39 -7.86
#